data_AF-A0A3B1DD06-F1
#
_entry.id   AF-A0A3B1DD06-F1
#
_cell.length_a   1.000
_cell.length_b   1.000
_cell.length_c   1.000
_cell.angle_alpha   90.00
_cell.angle_beta   90.00
_cell.angle_gamma   90.00
#
_symmetry.space_group_name_H-M   'P 1'
#
loop_
_entity.id
_entity.type
_entity.pdbx_description
1 polymer ?
#
loop_
_entity_poly.entity_id
_entity_poly.type
_entity_poly.pdbx_seq_one_letter_code
_entity_poly.pdbx_strand_id
1 'polypeptide(L)' 'MRHIKTEIDSLPPGCPEWVTLELLNKTIQVWQPYYATDLKPEDALEIILNVGGLTKIIKECHSETICRNGSCQ' A
#
# COMPACT_ATOMS: atom_id res chain seq x y z
N MET A 1 20.71 -2.22 20.23
CA MET A 1 19.56 -1.75 19.43
C MET A 1 20.11 -1.08 18.19
N ARG A 2 19.96 -1.70 17.00
CA ARG A 2 20.43 -1.07 15.77
C ARG A 2 19.37 -0.05 15.36
N HIS A 3 19.66 1.24 15.56
CA HIS A 3 18.93 2.31 14.91
C HIS A 3 19.37 2.32 13.44
N ILE A 4 18.80 1.41 12.64
CA ILE A 4 18.91 1.53 11.19
C ILE A 4 17.78 2.47 10.82
N LYS A 5 18.11 3.75 10.67
CA LYS A 5 17.23 4.72 10.02
C LYS A 5 17.14 4.26 8.56
N THR A 6 16.13 3.48 8.22
CA THR A 6 15.76 3.21 6.83
C THR A 6 15.11 4.48 6.30
N GLU A 7 15.90 5.54 6.15
CA GLU A 7 15.47 6.78 5.52
C GLU A 7 15.65 6.61 4.01
N ILE A 8 14.55 6.68 3.29
CA ILE A 8 14.51 6.71 1.84
C ILE A 8 14.91 8.11 1.40
N ASP A 9 16.02 8.18 0.67
CA ASP A 9 16.58 9.44 0.15
C ASP A 9 16.15 9.75 -1.29
N SER A 10 15.52 8.80 -2.00
CA SER A 10 15.10 8.95 -3.40
C SER A 10 13.79 8.25 -3.72
N LEU A 11 12.96 8.85 -4.59
CA LEU A 11 11.73 8.25 -5.10
C LEU A 11 12.05 7.13 -6.10
N PRO A 12 11.34 5.99 -6.07
CA PRO A 12 11.47 4.95 -7.08
C PRO A 12 11.09 5.47 -8.48
N PRO A 13 11.71 4.95 -9.55
CA PRO A 13 11.36 5.32 -10.91
C PRO A 13 9.90 4.91 -11.23
N GLY A 14 9.16 5.76 -11.93
CA GLY A 14 7.76 5.50 -12.30
C GLY A 14 6.74 5.74 -11.17
N CYS A 15 7.20 6.27 -10.04
CA CYS A 15 6.38 6.78 -8.95
C CYS A 15 5.37 7.84 -9.43
N PRO A 16 4.07 7.72 -9.09
CA PRO A 16 3.08 8.77 -9.38
C PRO A 16 3.44 10.09 -8.70
N GLU A 17 3.05 11.23 -9.30
CA GLU A 17 3.43 12.57 -8.81
C GLU A 17 2.93 12.90 -7.39
N TRP A 18 1.87 12.24 -6.94
CA TRP A 18 1.31 12.45 -5.60
C TRP A 18 2.07 11.69 -4.50
N VAL A 19 2.95 10.75 -4.86
CA VAL A 19 3.76 10.00 -3.89
C VAL A 19 5.00 10.80 -3.52
N THR A 20 5.23 10.99 -2.23
CA THR A 20 6.35 11.77 -1.69
C THR A 20 7.33 10.89 -0.91
N LEU A 21 8.57 11.37 -0.75
CA LEU A 21 9.58 10.73 0.10
C LEU A 21 9.09 10.56 1.54
N GLU A 22 8.40 11.58 2.06
CA GLU A 22 7.81 11.52 3.41
C GLU A 22 6.79 10.38 3.52
N LEU A 23 5.94 10.21 2.50
CA LEU A 23 4.95 9.14 2.48
C LEU A 23 5.61 7.76 2.47
N LEU A 24 6.63 7.55 1.63
CA LEU A 24 7.37 6.27 1.58
C LEU A 24 8.04 5.96 2.92
N ASN A 25 8.72 6.95 3.52
CA ASN A 25 9.36 6.82 4.82
C ASN A 25 8.37 6.46 5.92
N LYS A 26 7.22 7.13 5.96
CA LYS A 26 6.16 6.80 6.94
C LYS A 26 5.59 5.42 6.71
N THR A 27 5.39 5.01 5.46
CA THR A 27 4.94 3.65 5.15
C THR A 27 5.93 2.62 5.67
N ILE A 28 7.23 2.76 5.42
CA ILE A 28 8.23 1.83 5.97
C ILE A 28 8.18 1.82 7.49
N GLN A 29 8.17 2.97 8.16
CA GLN A 29 8.13 3.02 9.63
C GLN A 29 6.92 2.28 10.22
N VAL A 30 5.76 2.41 9.59
CA VAL A 30 4.52 1.76 10.04
C VAL A 30 4.54 0.26 9.75
N TRP A 31 5.01 -0.14 8.57
CA TRP A 31 4.87 -1.52 8.10
C TRP A 31 6.06 -2.41 8.44
N GLN A 32 7.27 -1.87 8.59
CA GLN A 32 8.50 -2.63 8.88
C GLN A 32 8.37 -3.63 10.05
N PRO A 33 7.69 -3.33 11.17
CA PRO A 33 7.55 -4.27 12.28
C PRO A 33 6.83 -5.58 11.91
N TYR A 34 6.06 -5.58 10.82
CA TYR A 34 5.29 -6.75 10.35
C TYR A 34 6.07 -7.60 9.33
N TYR A 35 7.24 -7.14 8.88
CA TYR A 35 8.07 -7.85 7.92
C TYR A 35 9.38 -8.30 8.57
N ALA A 36 9.75 -9.55 8.31
CA ALA A 36 11.01 -10.11 8.81
C ALA A 36 12.24 -9.55 8.08
N THR A 37 12.05 -9.05 6.85
CA THR A 37 13.07 -8.43 6.02
C THR A 37 12.87 -6.93 5.94
N ASP A 38 13.96 -6.18 5.79
CA ASP A 38 13.90 -4.74 5.60
C ASP A 38 13.12 -4.40 4.31
N LEU A 39 12.10 -3.56 4.46
CA LEU A 39 11.30 -3.05 3.35
C LEU A 39 12.12 -2.04 2.55
N LYS A 40 12.05 -2.15 1.23
CA LYS A 40 12.70 -1.25 0.30
C LYS A 40 11.74 -0.14 -0.17
N PRO A 41 12.25 0.93 -0.79
CA PRO A 41 11.42 1.97 -1.40
C PRO A 41 10.38 1.43 -2.37
N GLU A 42 10.72 0.40 -3.13
CA GLU A 42 9.82 -0.25 -4.09
C GLU A 42 8.69 -0.98 -3.37
N ASP A 43 8.99 -1.69 -2.27
CA ASP A 43 7.99 -2.40 -1.47
C ASP A 43 7.01 -1.41 -0.81
N ALA A 44 7.53 -0.28 -0.31
CA ALA A 44 6.70 0.77 0.27
C ALA A 44 5.76 1.40 -0.76
N LEU A 45 6.26 1.62 -1.99
CA LEU A 45 5.44 2.11 -3.10
C LEU A 45 4.35 1.09 -3.46
N GLU A 46 4.68 -0.20 -3.52
CA GLU A 46 3.71 -1.26 -3.78
C GLU A 46 2.61 -1.31 -2.71
N ILE A 47 2.96 -1.23 -1.43
CA ILE A 47 1.99 -1.18 -0.32
C ILE A 47 1.02 -0.01 -0.50
N ILE A 48 1.54 1.18 -0.81
CA ILE A 48 0.73 2.39 -1.03
C ILE A 48 -0.24 2.22 -2.20
N LEU A 49 0.23 1.68 -3.33
CA LEU A 49 -0.59 1.49 -4.53
C LEU A 49 -1.65 0.39 -4.35
N ASN A 50 -1.30 -0.71 -3.67
CA ASN A 50 -2.21 -1.82 -3.41
C ASN A 50 -3.36 -1.43 -2.47
N VAL A 51 -3.10 -0.62 -1.44
CA VAL A 51 -4.17 -0.06 -0.58
C VAL A 51 -5.11 0.83 -1.40
N GLY A 52 -4.57 1.62 -2.33
CA GLY A 52 -5.39 2.38 -3.29
C GLY A 52 -6.32 1.49 -4.11
N GLY A 53 -5.81 0.36 -4.62
CA GLY A 53 -6.60 -0.65 -5.33
C GLY A 53 -7.70 -1.28 -4.46
N LEU A 54 -7.41 -1.60 -3.20
CA LEU A 54 -8.40 -2.13 -2.26
C LEU A 54 -9.54 -1.14 -2.00
N THR A 55 -9.24 0.16 -1.87
CA THR A 55 -10.29 1.17 -1.70
C THR A 55 -11.17 1.31 -2.94
N LYS A 56 -10.61 1.10 -4.14
CA LYS A 56 -11.39 1.07 -5.38
C LYS A 56 -12.37 -0.11 -5.38
N ILE A 57 -11.91 -1.31 -5.03
CA ILE A 57 -12.77 -2.50 -4.91
C ILE A 57 -13.86 -2.28 -3.87
N ILE A 58 -13.53 -1.73 -2.69
CA ILE A 58 -14.52 -1.45 -1.64
C ILE A 58 -15.55 -0.40 -2.10
N LYS A 59 -15.14 0.62 -2.87
CA LYS A 59 -16.06 1.62 -3.43
C LYS A 59 -16.94 1.05 -4.54
N GLU A 60 -16.42 0.16 -5.38
CA GLU A 60 -17.18 -0.53 -6.42
C GLU A 60 -18.12 -1.59 -5.81
N CYS A 61 -17.78 -2.15 -4.64
CA CYS A 61 -18.64 -3.05 -3.84
C CYS A 61 -19.75 -2.33 -3.04
N HIS A 62 -20.08 -1.08 -3.35
CA HIS A 62 -21.20 -0.37 -2.73
C HIS A 62 -22.50 -0.39 -3.57
N SER A 63 -22.49 -1.01 -4.77
CA SER A 63 -23.67 -1.10 -5.64
C SER A 63 -24.13 -2.51 -6.01
N GLU A 64 -23.54 -3.57 -5.45
CA GLU A 64 -24.03 -4.93 -5.69
C GLU A 64 -24.45 -5.57 -4.37
N THR A 65 -25.77 -5.65 -4.21
CA THR A 65 -26.46 -6.65 -3.40
C THR A 65 -25.65 -7.94 -3.41
N ILE A 66 -25.25 -8.40 -2.23
CA ILE A 66 -24.66 -9.72 -2.04
C ILE A 66 -25.65 -10.74 -2.64
N CYS A 67 -25.42 -11.19 -3.87
CA CYS A 67 -26.10 -12.34 -4.46
C CYS A 67 -25.56 -13.61 -3.79
N ARG A 68 -25.87 -13.78 -2.51
CA ARG A 68 -25.70 -15.06 -1.82
C ARG A 68 -26.83 -15.97 -2.30
N ASN A 69 -26.44 -16.98 -3.06
CA ASN A 69 -27.23 -18.14 -3.48
C ASN A 69 -28.36 -17.86 -4.49
N GLY A 70 -27.98 -17.80 -5.76
CA GLY A 70 -28.47 -18.80 -6.71
C GLY A 70 -29.93 -18.73 -7.17
N SER A 71 -30.50 -17.56 -7.46
CA SER A 71 -31.65 -17.52 -8.38
C SER A 71 -31.88 -16.12 -8.95
N CYS A 72 -31.32 -15.89 -10.14
CA CYS A 72 -31.91 -14.99 -11.13
C CYS A 72 -32.67 -15.86 -12.14
N GLN A 73 -33.99 -15.93 -11.99
CA GLN A 73 -34.91 -16.21 -13.10
C GLN A 73 -36.26 -15.56 -12.81
#